data_AF-A0A970TPY5-F1
#
_entry.id   AF-A0A970TPY5-F1
#
_cell.length_a   1.000
_cell.length_b   1.000
_cell.length_c   1.000
_cell.angle_alpha   90.00
_cell.angle_beta   90.00
_cell.angle_gamma   90.00
#
_symmetry.space_group_name_H-M   'P 1'
#
loop_
_entity.id
_entity.type
_entity.pdbx_description
1 polymer ?
#
loop_
_entity_poly.entity_id
_entity_poly.type
_entity_poly.pdbx_seq_one_letter_code
_entity_poly.pdbx_strand_id
1 'polypeptide(L)'
;MQYALDNNGKISNKGTIRVKSGQVRGLPDTLNGRIEFLQNRFSSQQSIPNIVYEQLVIKNRAKKIVSDAYKNPDGTVRPLITLDSLIISDSGYFTTRWIGTNPENIEARASVLNKADYTGPKYIKLNNEVKEQDLIGNGKFSKLEIDNPNGVNVKEGGARVDSLRLTRGTLRNSRENNIKMTDSSLIERQVGATIAAAPEFEGKSSIRYHGEGSLLTGNEMPIDSTSLLALSVETSAGIVLNHDVTVANELFIGSSIETEPDSLKRYALTYLGEKNPQFGNSEAEIKGTMRRKNVAVRDTVVFNNPYTFVYFQNELNKNGTHSISFRVRPSAFSPLPLGDANKVKRHFSIQSYDKSYNLIKSDVVARVGYGWRFSPDQAERDETLLLPLEQLVLQRYLDNTWNEVHSSQIADSRESVGWAFSYADDVTLYGDFSIGMPGGAHLLMAARVFMEGPWRNGSMAADLLSRNLITTTPPDVYPYNLDPKREKISVVSIPDSVVDWIVLEFRTQLIGGRQYYKTCFLKQDGTISDINGFNDINLNSVGMPRGNYY
;
A
#
# COMPACT_ATOMS: atom_id res chain seq x y z
N MET A 1 -2.75 -56.80 -17.50
CA MET A 1 -3.67 -56.76 -16.35
C MET A 1 -3.24 -55.65 -15.41
N GLN A 2 -4.11 -54.68 -15.14
CA GLN A 2 -3.83 -53.59 -14.21
C GLN A 2 -4.31 -54.01 -12.83
N TYR A 3 -3.39 -54.38 -11.94
CA TYR A 3 -3.71 -54.69 -10.55
C TYR A 3 -4.31 -53.44 -9.88
N ALA A 4 -5.36 -53.61 -9.08
CA ALA A 4 -5.95 -52.53 -8.29
C ALA A 4 -6.21 -53.01 -6.86
N LEU A 5 -5.93 -52.14 -5.88
CA LEU A 5 -6.49 -52.26 -4.53
C LEU A 5 -7.87 -51.62 -4.58
N ASP A 6 -8.91 -52.45 -4.64
CA ASP A 6 -10.30 -52.02 -4.65
C ASP A 6 -11.00 -52.59 -3.41
N ASN A 7 -11.63 -51.73 -2.63
CA ASN A 7 -12.30 -52.09 -1.40
C ASN A 7 -13.71 -51.51 -1.41
N ASN A 8 -14.72 -52.28 -0.99
CA ASN A 8 -16.08 -51.76 -0.84
C ASN A 8 -16.57 -51.86 0.62
N GLY A 9 -15.63 -52.04 1.56
CA GLY A 9 -15.91 -52.24 2.99
C GLY A 9 -15.07 -51.34 3.92
N LYS A 10 -15.04 -51.68 5.22
CA LYS A 10 -14.28 -50.92 6.24
C LYS A 10 -12.85 -51.46 6.36
N ILE A 11 -11.86 -50.61 6.21
CA ILE A 11 -10.44 -50.93 6.50
C ILE A 11 -10.11 -50.40 7.90
N SER A 12 -9.66 -51.29 8.80
CA SER A 12 -9.07 -50.91 10.09
C SER A 12 -7.57 -51.21 10.04
N ASN A 13 -6.76 -50.18 9.79
CA ASN A 13 -5.30 -50.33 9.73
C ASN A 13 -4.65 -49.72 10.97
N LYS A 14 -3.86 -50.51 11.69
CA LYS A 14 -2.97 -50.05 12.78
C LYS A 14 -1.49 -50.19 12.42
N GLY A 15 -1.18 -50.72 11.23
CA GLY A 15 0.16 -51.01 10.76
C GLY A 15 0.51 -50.26 9.49
N THR A 16 1.25 -50.91 8.59
CA THR A 16 1.67 -50.32 7.31
C THR A 16 1.02 -51.04 6.12
N ILE A 17 0.32 -50.29 5.27
CA ILE A 17 -0.15 -50.77 3.96
C ILE A 17 0.83 -50.27 2.90
N ARG A 18 1.34 -51.20 2.08
CA ARG A 18 2.30 -50.90 1.02
C ARG A 18 1.70 -51.17 -0.35
N VAL A 19 1.47 -50.11 -1.11
CA VAL A 19 0.98 -50.18 -2.49
C VAL A 19 2.17 -50.19 -3.45
N LYS A 20 2.72 -51.39 -3.67
CA LYS A 20 3.91 -51.59 -4.53
C LYS A 20 3.64 -51.42 -6.02
N SER A 21 2.44 -51.74 -6.46
CA SER A 21 2.00 -51.55 -7.83
C SER A 21 0.48 -51.41 -7.94
N GLY A 22 0.00 -50.91 -9.08
CA GLY A 22 -1.43 -50.84 -9.37
C GLY A 22 -2.11 -49.54 -8.97
N GLN A 23 -3.40 -49.43 -9.27
CA GLN A 23 -4.24 -48.29 -8.87
C GLN A 23 -4.94 -48.56 -7.53
N VAL A 24 -5.33 -47.52 -6.82
CA VAL A 24 -6.08 -47.64 -5.57
C VAL A 24 -7.44 -46.97 -5.73
N ARG A 25 -8.52 -47.69 -5.42
CA ARG A 25 -9.92 -47.26 -5.52
C ARG A 25 -10.74 -47.83 -4.35
N GLY A 26 -11.91 -47.27 -4.09
CA GLY A 26 -12.81 -47.80 -3.04
C GLY A 26 -12.26 -47.70 -1.60
N LEU A 27 -11.33 -46.79 -1.34
CA LEU A 27 -10.90 -46.57 0.03
C LEU A 27 -11.99 -45.89 0.86
N PRO A 28 -12.04 -46.16 2.18
CA PRO A 28 -12.85 -45.37 3.10
C PRO A 28 -12.34 -43.93 3.16
N ASP A 29 -13.16 -43.03 3.70
CA ASP A 29 -12.83 -41.60 3.85
C ASP A 29 -11.59 -41.33 4.72
N THR A 30 -11.22 -42.28 5.58
CA THR A 30 -10.04 -42.18 6.44
C THR A 30 -9.30 -43.51 6.50
N LEU A 31 -7.98 -43.47 6.33
CA LEU A 31 -7.07 -44.58 6.53
C LEU A 31 -6.11 -44.30 7.68
N ASN A 32 -6.25 -45.08 8.75
CA ASN A 32 -5.36 -45.06 9.90
C ASN A 32 -4.02 -45.74 9.58
N GLY A 33 -3.02 -45.54 10.44
CA GLY A 33 -1.68 -46.12 10.29
C GLY A 33 -0.90 -45.54 9.12
N ARG A 34 0.10 -46.27 8.64
CA ARG A 34 1.04 -45.81 7.60
C ARG A 34 0.65 -46.35 6.23
N ILE A 35 0.49 -45.48 5.24
CA ILE A 35 0.22 -45.87 3.85
C ILE A 35 1.40 -45.46 2.96
N GLU A 36 2.00 -46.44 2.28
CA GLU A 36 3.16 -46.21 1.41
C GLU A 36 2.83 -46.48 -0.07
N PHE A 37 3.03 -45.49 -0.92
CA PHE A 37 2.93 -45.61 -2.38
C PHE A 37 4.34 -45.79 -2.97
N LEU A 38 4.65 -47.02 -3.37
CA LEU A 38 6.03 -47.47 -3.61
C LEU A 38 6.31 -47.86 -5.07
N GLN A 39 5.43 -47.53 -6.03
CA GLN A 39 5.66 -47.94 -7.41
C GLN A 39 6.96 -47.32 -7.97
N ASN A 40 7.83 -48.14 -8.55
CA ASN A 40 9.20 -47.75 -8.95
C ASN A 40 9.43 -47.73 -10.48
N ARG A 41 8.41 -47.98 -11.29
CA ARG A 41 8.56 -47.91 -12.75
C ARG A 41 8.37 -46.45 -13.19
N PHE A 42 9.42 -45.83 -13.72
CA PHE A 42 9.41 -44.42 -14.14
C PHE A 42 8.28 -44.09 -15.14
N SER A 43 8.04 -44.98 -16.10
CA SER A 43 6.97 -44.85 -17.11
C SER A 43 5.56 -45.15 -16.57
N SER A 44 5.40 -45.34 -15.26
CA SER A 44 4.12 -45.73 -14.66
C SER A 44 3.60 -44.61 -13.78
N GLN A 45 2.29 -44.63 -13.59
CA GLN A 45 1.56 -43.70 -12.74
C GLN A 45 0.78 -44.44 -11.68
N GLN A 46 0.58 -43.78 -10.55
CA GLN A 46 -0.17 -44.29 -9.42
C GLN A 46 -1.07 -43.19 -8.89
N SER A 47 -2.38 -43.39 -8.94
CA SER A 47 -3.34 -42.48 -8.33
C SER A 47 -3.30 -42.62 -6.81
N ILE A 48 -3.31 -41.48 -6.11
CA ILE A 48 -3.44 -41.37 -4.67
C ILE A 48 -4.82 -40.76 -4.39
N PRO A 49 -5.73 -41.54 -3.79
CA PRO A 49 -7.05 -41.04 -3.40
C PRO A 49 -6.99 -39.80 -2.51
N ASN A 50 -7.86 -38.82 -2.77
CA ASN A 50 -8.00 -37.59 -2.00
C ASN A 50 -8.87 -37.80 -0.75
N ILE A 51 -8.33 -38.58 0.18
CA ILE A 51 -8.95 -38.94 1.46
C ILE A 51 -8.06 -38.48 2.63
N VAL A 52 -8.47 -38.82 3.86
CA VAL A 52 -7.67 -38.58 5.06
C VAL A 52 -6.73 -39.76 5.31
N TYR A 53 -5.44 -39.47 5.48
CA TYR A 53 -4.40 -40.41 5.88
C TYR A 53 -3.88 -40.04 7.26
N GLU A 54 -3.67 -41.02 8.13
CA GLU A 54 -2.89 -40.79 9.34
C GLU A 54 -1.45 -40.43 8.97
N GLN A 55 -0.72 -41.35 8.32
CA GLN A 55 0.60 -41.10 7.74
C GLN A 55 0.65 -41.52 6.27
N LEU A 56 1.09 -40.62 5.38
CA LEU A 56 1.24 -40.86 3.94
C LEU A 56 2.70 -40.79 3.51
N VAL A 57 3.16 -41.83 2.81
CA VAL A 57 4.55 -41.94 2.34
C VAL A 57 4.60 -42.15 0.83
N ILE A 58 5.29 -41.25 0.15
CA ILE A 58 5.51 -41.25 -1.30
C ILE A 58 6.98 -41.50 -1.57
N LYS A 59 7.30 -42.61 -2.25
CA LYS A 59 8.66 -43.01 -2.58
C LYS A 59 8.78 -43.48 -4.01
N ASN A 60 10.01 -43.58 -4.50
CA ASN A 60 10.37 -44.13 -5.80
C ASN A 60 9.87 -43.32 -7.00
N ARG A 61 10.49 -43.55 -8.15
CA ARG A 61 10.42 -42.70 -9.35
C ARG A 61 9.13 -42.77 -10.18
N ALA A 62 8.16 -43.62 -9.85
CA ALA A 62 6.87 -43.56 -10.57
C ALA A 62 6.13 -42.27 -10.21
N LYS A 63 5.34 -41.73 -11.14
CA LYS A 63 4.54 -40.52 -10.90
C LYS A 63 3.35 -40.83 -10.00
N LYS A 64 3.25 -40.15 -8.86
CA LYS A 64 2.15 -40.27 -7.89
C LYS A 64 1.24 -39.06 -8.04
N ILE A 65 -0.01 -39.29 -8.42
CA ILE A 65 -0.95 -38.25 -8.82
C ILE A 65 -2.06 -38.18 -7.78
N VAL A 66 -2.29 -37.00 -7.19
CA VAL A 66 -3.46 -36.79 -6.34
C VAL A 66 -4.73 -36.87 -7.18
N SER A 67 -5.66 -37.72 -6.76
CA SER A 67 -6.97 -37.90 -7.39
C SER A 67 -7.92 -36.76 -7.01
N ASP A 68 -9.00 -36.60 -7.76
CA ASP A 68 -10.15 -35.75 -7.45
C ASP A 68 -11.47 -36.55 -7.43
N ALA A 69 -11.37 -37.85 -7.16
CA ALA A 69 -12.49 -38.79 -7.27
C ALA A 69 -13.45 -38.69 -6.07
N TYR A 70 -12.92 -38.35 -4.88
CA TYR A 70 -13.72 -38.22 -3.67
C TYR A 70 -14.29 -36.80 -3.56
N LYS A 71 -15.60 -36.72 -3.38
CA LYS A 71 -16.36 -35.47 -3.38
C LYS A 71 -17.29 -35.39 -2.18
N ASN A 72 -17.57 -34.17 -1.73
CA ASN A 72 -18.65 -33.89 -0.79
C ASN A 72 -20.02 -34.08 -1.45
N PRO A 73 -21.11 -34.15 -0.66
CA PRO A 73 -22.47 -34.27 -1.21
C PRO A 73 -22.86 -33.14 -2.17
N ASP A 74 -22.27 -31.96 -2.02
CA ASP A 74 -22.45 -30.79 -2.90
C ASP A 74 -21.64 -30.87 -4.20
N GLY A 75 -20.87 -31.95 -4.41
CA GLY A 75 -20.05 -32.16 -5.60
C GLY A 75 -18.66 -31.51 -5.54
N THR A 76 -18.31 -30.81 -4.47
CA THR A 76 -16.97 -30.23 -4.29
C THR A 76 -15.93 -31.32 -4.05
N VAL A 77 -14.74 -31.17 -4.64
CA VAL A 77 -13.64 -32.13 -4.47
C VAL A 77 -13.09 -32.04 -3.06
N ARG A 78 -12.88 -33.18 -2.40
CA ARG A 78 -12.28 -33.20 -1.07
C ARG A 78 -10.76 -33.02 -1.14
N PRO A 79 -10.12 -32.34 -0.18
CA PRO A 79 -8.67 -32.31 -0.09
C PRO A 79 -8.10 -33.66 0.34
N LEU A 80 -6.85 -33.93 -0.06
CA LEU A 80 -6.04 -34.97 0.58
C LEU A 80 -5.53 -34.41 1.91
N ILE A 81 -5.74 -35.13 3.01
CA ILE A 81 -5.34 -34.68 4.35
C ILE A 81 -4.35 -35.68 4.96
N THR A 82 -3.32 -35.18 5.65
CA THR A 82 -2.42 -36.00 6.49
C THR A 82 -2.49 -35.53 7.94
N LEU A 83 -2.70 -36.45 8.89
CA LEU A 83 -2.91 -36.12 10.31
C LEU A 83 -1.60 -36.13 11.12
N ASP A 84 -0.72 -37.09 10.86
CA ASP A 84 0.57 -37.25 11.55
C ASP A 84 1.76 -36.82 10.69
N SER A 85 1.83 -37.26 9.43
CA SER A 85 2.92 -36.84 8.55
C SER A 85 2.68 -37.09 7.06
N LEU A 86 3.23 -36.18 6.26
CA LEU A 86 3.42 -36.34 4.82
C LEU A 86 4.91 -36.52 4.54
N ILE A 87 5.29 -37.67 3.97
CA ILE A 87 6.69 -38.02 3.70
C ILE A 87 6.87 -38.24 2.20
N ILE A 88 7.73 -37.45 1.56
CA ILE A 88 8.10 -37.57 0.14
C ILE A 88 9.62 -37.80 0.08
N SER A 89 10.06 -39.00 -0.32
CA SER A 89 11.49 -39.36 -0.30
C SER A 89 11.90 -40.26 -1.47
N ASP A 90 13.18 -40.63 -1.53
CA ASP A 90 13.74 -41.68 -2.40
C ASP A 90 13.37 -41.49 -3.90
N SER A 91 13.62 -40.29 -4.44
CA SER A 91 13.25 -39.89 -5.81
C SER A 91 11.74 -39.95 -6.10
N GLY A 92 10.90 -39.81 -5.06
CA GLY A 92 9.46 -39.67 -5.20
C GLY A 92 9.07 -38.53 -6.13
N TYR A 93 8.20 -38.81 -7.10
CA TYR A 93 7.54 -37.79 -7.91
C TYR A 93 6.10 -37.67 -7.44
N PHE A 94 5.77 -36.63 -6.68
CA PHE A 94 4.41 -36.36 -6.21
C PHE A 94 3.80 -35.17 -6.95
N THR A 95 2.55 -35.29 -7.43
CA THR A 95 1.95 -34.23 -8.21
C THR A 95 0.44 -34.09 -8.11
N THR A 96 -0.02 -32.85 -8.21
CA THR A 96 -1.43 -32.47 -8.37
C THR A 96 -1.78 -32.11 -9.82
N ARG A 97 -0.85 -32.30 -10.77
CA ARG A 97 -1.07 -32.03 -12.21
C ARG A 97 -1.26 -33.32 -12.99
N TRP A 98 -2.47 -33.52 -13.49
CA TRP A 98 -2.77 -34.56 -14.48
C TRP A 98 -3.93 -34.14 -15.40
N ILE A 99 -3.94 -34.64 -16.63
CA ILE A 99 -4.97 -34.33 -17.62
C ILE A 99 -6.30 -34.91 -17.11
N GLY A 100 -7.33 -34.05 -17.05
CA GLY A 100 -8.68 -34.45 -16.64
C GLY A 100 -8.88 -34.53 -15.12
N THR A 101 -7.92 -34.07 -14.31
CA THR A 101 -8.09 -33.97 -12.85
C THR A 101 -7.92 -32.54 -12.36
N ASN A 102 -8.68 -32.15 -11.33
CA ASN A 102 -8.54 -30.88 -10.61
C ASN A 102 -8.64 -31.13 -9.10
N PRO A 103 -7.61 -31.74 -8.46
CA PRO A 103 -7.61 -31.98 -7.03
C PRO A 103 -7.58 -30.67 -6.24
N GLU A 104 -7.93 -30.71 -4.96
CA GLU A 104 -7.73 -29.60 -4.04
C GLU A 104 -6.28 -29.52 -3.52
N ASN A 105 -6.00 -28.50 -2.69
CA ASN A 105 -4.74 -28.44 -1.94
C ASN A 105 -4.56 -29.67 -1.05
N ILE A 106 -3.30 -30.02 -0.79
CA ILE A 106 -2.95 -31.07 0.17
C ILE A 106 -2.83 -30.41 1.53
N GLU A 107 -3.60 -30.87 2.51
CA GLU A 107 -3.57 -30.36 3.88
C GLU A 107 -2.70 -31.26 4.76
N ALA A 108 -1.55 -30.75 5.15
CA ALA A 108 -0.71 -31.36 6.17
C ALA A 108 -1.06 -30.76 7.52
N ARG A 109 -1.69 -31.56 8.39
CA ARG A 109 -2.02 -31.19 9.77
C ARG A 109 -0.88 -31.49 10.74
N ALA A 110 0.24 -32.03 10.27
CA ALA A 110 1.45 -32.25 11.05
C ALA A 110 2.69 -32.15 10.15
N SER A 111 3.84 -32.69 10.57
CA SER A 111 5.13 -32.41 9.92
C SER A 111 5.19 -32.92 8.47
N VAL A 112 5.84 -32.14 7.60
CA VAL A 112 6.09 -32.48 6.21
C VAL A 112 7.58 -32.77 6.04
N LEU A 113 7.92 -34.00 5.64
CA LEU A 113 9.28 -34.35 5.22
C LEU A 113 9.31 -34.44 3.70
N ASN A 114 10.06 -33.56 3.04
CA ASN A 114 10.24 -33.58 1.59
C ASN A 114 11.72 -33.60 1.21
N LYS A 115 12.18 -34.72 0.64
CA LYS A 115 13.51 -34.91 0.05
C LYS A 115 13.45 -35.19 -1.45
N ALA A 116 12.34 -34.88 -2.10
CA ALA A 116 12.13 -35.13 -3.53
C ALA A 116 11.27 -34.02 -4.17
N ASP A 117 10.62 -34.31 -5.30
CA ASP A 117 9.89 -33.31 -6.08
C ASP A 117 8.37 -33.37 -5.83
N TYR A 118 7.82 -32.26 -5.37
CA TYR A 118 6.40 -31.95 -5.45
C TYR A 118 6.12 -30.95 -6.58
N THR A 119 5.22 -31.29 -7.49
CA THR A 119 4.88 -30.46 -8.66
C THR A 119 3.37 -30.33 -8.87
N GLY A 120 2.91 -29.18 -9.35
CA GLY A 120 1.51 -28.99 -9.77
C GLY A 120 0.92 -27.66 -9.33
N PRO A 121 -0.35 -27.41 -9.69
CA PRO A 121 -0.99 -26.10 -9.51
C PRO A 121 -1.53 -25.85 -8.11
N LYS A 122 -1.57 -26.87 -7.24
CA LYS A 122 -2.12 -26.81 -5.88
C LYS A 122 -1.01 -26.74 -4.83
N TYR A 123 -1.29 -26.20 -3.66
CA TYR A 123 -0.32 -26.07 -2.57
C TYR A 123 -0.23 -27.35 -1.73
N ILE A 124 0.96 -27.66 -1.22
CA ILE A 124 1.07 -28.37 0.06
C ILE A 124 0.92 -27.31 1.15
N LYS A 125 -0.14 -27.42 1.93
CA LYS A 125 -0.54 -26.47 2.97
C LYS A 125 -0.24 -27.04 4.35
N LEU A 126 0.62 -26.38 5.12
CA LEU A 126 0.84 -26.70 6.53
C LEU A 126 -0.16 -25.89 7.38
N ASN A 127 -1.18 -26.57 7.93
CA ASN A 127 -2.33 -25.93 8.60
C ASN A 127 -2.78 -26.58 9.91
N ASN A 128 -1.89 -26.70 10.89
CA ASN A 128 -2.28 -27.12 12.24
C ASN A 128 -2.76 -25.92 13.09
N GLU A 129 -3.98 -25.98 13.61
CA GLU A 129 -4.58 -24.91 14.43
C GLU A 129 -4.12 -24.93 15.91
N VAL A 130 -3.52 -26.03 16.37
CA VAL A 130 -3.27 -26.31 17.79
C VAL A 130 -1.79 -26.24 18.16
N LYS A 131 -0.89 -26.59 17.23
CA LYS A 131 0.56 -26.63 17.49
C LYS A 131 1.36 -26.22 16.26
N GLU A 132 2.63 -25.88 16.50
CA GLU A 132 3.60 -25.68 15.44
C GLU A 132 3.87 -26.97 14.64
N GLN A 133 4.36 -26.81 13.40
CA GLN A 133 4.73 -27.92 12.53
C GLN A 133 6.19 -27.81 12.08
N ASP A 134 6.76 -28.94 11.67
CA ASP A 134 8.10 -28.96 11.07
C ASP A 134 8.01 -29.22 9.57
N LEU A 135 8.82 -28.46 8.81
CA LEU A 135 9.16 -28.70 7.42
C LEU A 135 10.59 -29.23 7.36
N ILE A 136 10.77 -30.47 6.90
CA ILE A 136 12.02 -31.21 6.99
C ILE A 136 12.51 -31.62 5.59
N GLY A 137 13.79 -31.45 5.30
CA GLY A 137 14.45 -32.00 4.12
C GLY A 137 15.10 -30.97 3.23
N ASN A 138 15.16 -31.25 1.92
CA ASN A 138 15.82 -30.42 0.90
C ASN A 138 15.16 -30.54 -0.48
N GLY A 139 13.93 -31.04 -0.51
CA GLY A 139 13.16 -31.26 -1.73
C GLY A 139 12.67 -29.97 -2.38
N LYS A 140 11.96 -30.15 -3.50
CA LYS A 140 11.33 -29.07 -4.24
C LYS A 140 9.81 -29.05 -3.99
N PHE A 141 9.25 -27.86 -3.86
CA PHE A 141 7.82 -27.59 -3.91
C PHE A 141 7.54 -26.61 -5.05
N SER A 142 6.67 -26.98 -5.99
CA SER A 142 6.13 -25.98 -6.92
C SER A 142 5.26 -24.96 -6.22
N LYS A 143 4.55 -25.37 -5.15
CA LYS A 143 3.68 -24.50 -4.35
C LYS A 143 3.66 -24.96 -2.90
N LEU A 144 4.05 -24.08 -1.98
CA LEU A 144 4.07 -24.30 -0.54
C LEU A 144 3.27 -23.19 0.16
N GLU A 145 2.39 -23.57 1.09
CA GLU A 145 1.62 -22.63 1.88
C GLU A 145 1.85 -22.86 3.38
N ILE A 146 2.12 -21.76 4.09
CA ILE A 146 2.21 -21.69 5.54
C ILE A 146 0.93 -21.03 6.06
N ASP A 147 0.07 -21.83 6.67
CA ASP A 147 -1.20 -21.39 7.24
C ASP A 147 -1.39 -21.97 8.63
N ASN A 148 -0.42 -21.71 9.50
CA ASN A 148 -0.40 -22.23 10.86
C ASN A 148 -0.19 -21.07 11.83
N PRO A 149 -1.19 -20.69 12.66
CA PRO A 149 -1.06 -19.57 13.59
C PRO A 149 0.06 -19.77 14.63
N ASN A 150 0.44 -21.02 14.92
CA ASN A 150 1.51 -21.38 15.84
C ASN A 150 2.89 -21.43 15.16
N GLY A 151 2.96 -21.27 13.84
CA GLY A 151 4.18 -21.23 13.05
C GLY A 151 4.66 -22.58 12.48
N VAL A 152 5.63 -22.51 11.57
CA VAL A 152 6.27 -23.66 10.93
C VAL A 152 7.78 -23.51 11.03
N ASN A 153 8.46 -24.53 11.56
CA ASN A 153 9.91 -24.54 11.70
C ASN A 153 10.56 -25.28 10.52
N VAL A 154 11.54 -24.66 9.87
CA VAL A 154 12.36 -25.33 8.85
C VAL A 154 13.51 -26.05 9.55
N LYS A 155 13.63 -27.37 9.37
CA LYS A 155 14.61 -28.22 10.06
C LYS A 155 15.31 -29.17 9.09
N GLU A 156 16.53 -29.56 9.44
CA GLU A 156 17.36 -30.55 8.72
C GLU A 156 17.48 -30.25 7.21
N GLY A 157 17.79 -29.00 6.89
CA GLY A 157 17.90 -28.48 5.54
C GLY A 157 16.86 -27.41 5.24
N GLY A 158 16.42 -27.36 3.99
CA GLY A 158 15.59 -26.31 3.45
C GLY A 158 14.58 -26.81 2.43
N ALA A 159 14.08 -25.93 1.59
CA ALA A 159 13.34 -26.36 0.41
C ALA A 159 13.53 -25.41 -0.75
N ARG A 160 13.52 -25.95 -1.97
CA ARG A 160 13.41 -25.15 -3.19
C ARG A 160 11.94 -24.89 -3.48
N VAL A 161 11.55 -23.64 -3.66
CA VAL A 161 10.14 -23.25 -3.76
C VAL A 161 9.91 -22.34 -4.96
N ASP A 162 9.00 -22.74 -5.85
CA ASP A 162 8.60 -21.90 -7.00
C ASP A 162 7.52 -20.88 -6.60
N SER A 163 6.69 -21.19 -5.61
CA SER A 163 5.69 -20.27 -5.04
C SER A 163 5.46 -20.54 -3.56
N LEU A 164 5.68 -19.52 -2.74
CA LEU A 164 5.52 -19.54 -1.30
C LEU A 164 4.34 -18.63 -0.91
N ARG A 165 3.33 -19.19 -0.25
CA ARG A 165 2.22 -18.42 0.33
C ARG A 165 2.32 -18.41 1.85
N LEU A 166 2.30 -17.23 2.45
CA LEU A 166 2.30 -17.01 3.90
C LEU A 166 0.95 -16.42 4.29
N THR A 167 0.09 -17.22 4.91
CA THR A 167 -1.31 -16.87 5.20
C THR A 167 -1.49 -16.52 6.69
N ARG A 168 -0.96 -17.36 7.60
CA ARG A 168 -1.00 -17.14 9.05
C ARG A 168 0.28 -17.65 9.72
N GLY A 169 0.70 -16.95 10.77
CA GLY A 169 1.84 -17.32 11.62
C GLY A 169 3.20 -16.99 11.00
N THR A 170 4.26 -17.61 11.54
CA THR A 170 5.64 -17.35 11.13
C THR A 170 6.26 -18.59 10.49
N LEU A 171 6.84 -18.43 9.30
CA LEU A 171 7.80 -19.40 8.78
C LEU A 171 9.16 -19.16 9.45
N ARG A 172 9.56 -20.05 10.36
CA ARG A 172 10.79 -19.97 11.15
C ARG A 172 11.92 -20.71 10.45
N ASN A 173 12.52 -20.05 9.47
CA ASN A 173 13.75 -20.45 8.78
C ASN A 173 15.00 -19.79 9.41
N SER A 174 16.17 -20.34 9.11
CA SER A 174 17.48 -19.78 9.45
C SER A 174 18.40 -19.78 8.23
N ARG A 175 19.65 -19.32 8.39
CA ARG A 175 20.65 -19.39 7.33
C ARG A 175 21.00 -20.83 6.95
N GLU A 176 21.06 -21.73 7.94
CA GLU A 176 21.38 -23.15 7.76
C GLU A 176 20.16 -23.94 7.27
N ASN A 177 18.97 -23.58 7.75
CA ASN A 177 17.72 -24.21 7.39
C ASN A 177 16.80 -23.21 6.67
N ASN A 178 17.08 -22.96 5.39
CA ASN A 178 16.46 -21.86 4.64
C ASN A 178 15.51 -22.31 3.52
N ILE A 179 14.62 -21.42 3.09
CA ILE A 179 13.90 -21.56 1.84
C ILE A 179 14.70 -20.92 0.72
N LYS A 180 14.76 -21.64 -0.40
CA LYS A 180 15.41 -21.20 -1.62
C LYS A 180 14.36 -20.95 -2.70
N MET A 181 14.15 -19.68 -3.00
CA MET A 181 13.21 -19.23 -4.02
C MET A 181 13.86 -19.41 -5.40
N THR A 182 13.19 -20.15 -6.29
CA THR A 182 13.70 -20.35 -7.65
C THR A 182 13.62 -19.05 -8.47
N ASP A 183 14.29 -19.03 -9.62
CA ASP A 183 14.10 -17.93 -10.57
C ASP A 183 12.64 -17.84 -11.04
N SER A 184 12.17 -16.60 -11.24
CA SER A 184 10.78 -16.24 -11.55
C SER A 184 9.74 -16.77 -10.55
N SER A 185 10.13 -16.96 -9.29
CA SER A 185 9.22 -17.43 -8.23
C SER A 185 8.30 -16.33 -7.69
N LEU A 186 7.31 -16.73 -6.89
CA LEU A 186 6.35 -15.81 -6.25
C LEU A 186 6.32 -16.02 -4.74
N ILE A 187 6.40 -14.93 -3.97
CA ILE A 187 6.05 -14.90 -2.56
C ILE A 187 4.74 -14.11 -2.39
N GLU A 188 3.72 -14.76 -1.85
CA GLU A 188 2.48 -14.12 -1.44
C GLU A 188 2.46 -14.01 0.09
N ARG A 189 2.33 -12.80 0.63
CA ARG A 189 2.26 -12.58 2.08
C ARG A 189 0.97 -11.88 2.46
N GLN A 190 0.17 -12.54 3.29
CA GLN A 190 -1.03 -11.97 3.88
C GLN A 190 -0.68 -11.17 5.15
N VAL A 191 -1.47 -10.14 5.46
CA VAL A 191 -1.42 -9.47 6.77
C VAL A 191 -1.59 -10.50 7.89
N GLY A 192 -0.69 -10.45 8.89
CA GLY A 192 -0.66 -11.40 10.02
C GLY A 192 0.30 -12.59 9.82
N ALA A 193 0.86 -12.78 8.63
CA ALA A 193 1.91 -13.76 8.40
C ALA A 193 3.30 -13.10 8.38
N THR A 194 4.36 -13.87 8.64
CA THR A 194 5.77 -13.41 8.58
C THR A 194 6.73 -14.54 8.20
N ILE A 195 7.97 -14.17 7.86
CA ILE A 195 9.10 -15.08 7.68
C ILE A 195 10.28 -14.60 8.53
N ALA A 196 10.94 -15.54 9.22
CA ALA A 196 11.94 -15.22 10.24
C ALA A 196 13.28 -14.79 9.65
N ALA A 197 13.73 -15.39 8.55
CA ALA A 197 14.98 -15.05 7.87
C ALA A 197 14.75 -14.84 6.37
N ALA A 198 15.66 -14.11 5.71
CA ALA A 198 15.53 -13.85 4.27
C ALA A 198 15.70 -15.15 3.49
N PRO A 199 14.81 -15.46 2.51
CA PRO A 199 15.03 -16.58 1.61
C PRO A 199 16.32 -16.40 0.80
N GLU A 200 16.87 -17.52 0.33
CA GLU A 200 17.89 -17.49 -0.71
C GLU A 200 17.23 -17.36 -2.08
N PHE A 201 17.60 -16.34 -2.85
CA PHE A 201 17.07 -16.11 -4.19
C PHE A 201 18.04 -16.68 -5.24
N GLU A 202 17.61 -17.68 -6.01
CA GLU A 202 18.41 -18.22 -7.14
C GLU A 202 18.39 -17.31 -8.37
N GLY A 203 17.46 -16.36 -8.40
CA GLY A 203 17.23 -15.43 -9.49
C GLY A 203 16.23 -14.37 -9.06
N LYS A 204 15.39 -13.90 -9.99
CA LYS A 204 14.41 -12.86 -9.67
C LYS A 204 13.13 -13.48 -9.11
N SER A 205 12.48 -12.79 -8.18
CA SER A 205 11.22 -13.22 -7.56
C SER A 205 10.22 -12.07 -7.52
N SER A 206 8.94 -12.41 -7.57
CA SER A 206 7.84 -11.47 -7.42
C SER A 206 7.27 -11.54 -6.01
N ILE A 207 6.78 -10.41 -5.49
CA ILE A 207 6.15 -10.34 -4.17
C ILE A 207 4.76 -9.74 -4.29
N ARG A 208 3.78 -10.36 -3.62
CA ARG A 208 2.41 -9.87 -3.51
C ARG A 208 1.99 -9.78 -2.06
N TYR A 209 1.66 -8.58 -1.61
CA TYR A 209 1.07 -8.31 -0.30
C TYR A 209 -0.45 -8.19 -0.41
N HIS A 210 -1.20 -8.85 0.47
CA HIS A 210 -2.67 -8.81 0.44
C HIS A 210 -3.29 -9.00 1.83
N GLY A 211 -4.61 -8.79 1.94
CA GLY A 211 -5.37 -8.97 3.18
C GLY A 211 -5.70 -7.67 3.91
N GLU A 212 -6.43 -7.79 5.02
CA GLU A 212 -6.95 -6.64 5.76
C GLU A 212 -5.92 -6.02 6.70
N GLY A 213 -5.78 -4.69 6.64
CA GLY A 213 -4.86 -3.90 7.47
C GLY A 213 -3.59 -3.48 6.73
N SER A 214 -2.62 -3.01 7.52
CA SER A 214 -1.29 -2.59 7.04
C SER A 214 -0.22 -3.58 7.48
N LEU A 215 0.91 -3.63 6.76
CA LEU A 215 2.08 -4.42 7.20
C LEU A 215 3.39 -3.67 7.01
N LEU A 216 4.36 -3.97 7.87
CA LEU A 216 5.77 -3.65 7.64
C LEU A 216 6.36 -4.74 6.73
N THR A 217 7.10 -4.37 5.69
CA THR A 217 7.83 -5.34 4.86
C THR A 217 8.84 -6.09 5.72
N GLY A 218 8.93 -7.40 5.54
CA GLY A 218 9.79 -8.28 6.31
C GLY A 218 10.96 -8.82 5.51
N ASN A 219 11.51 -9.93 5.97
CA ASN A 219 12.65 -10.59 5.35
C ASN A 219 12.32 -11.26 4.01
N GLU A 220 11.04 -11.35 3.64
CA GLU A 220 10.63 -11.76 2.29
C GLU A 220 11.07 -10.77 1.21
N MET A 221 11.24 -9.50 1.56
CA MET A 221 11.66 -8.45 0.64
C MET A 221 13.19 -8.52 0.44
N PRO A 222 13.69 -8.74 -0.80
CA PRO A 222 15.12 -8.87 -1.04
C PRO A 222 15.85 -7.54 -0.82
N ILE A 223 16.97 -7.60 -0.12
CA ILE A 223 17.91 -6.47 0.02
C ILE A 223 18.70 -6.26 -1.27
N ASP A 224 18.96 -7.34 -2.03
CA ASP A 224 19.63 -7.23 -3.32
C ASP A 224 18.72 -6.57 -4.38
N SER A 225 19.18 -5.45 -4.91
CA SER A 225 18.48 -4.64 -5.92
C SER A 225 18.20 -5.36 -7.25
N THR A 226 18.81 -6.53 -7.50
CA THR A 226 18.60 -7.30 -8.74
C THR A 226 17.56 -8.42 -8.61
N SER A 227 17.14 -8.74 -7.38
CA SER A 227 16.36 -9.94 -7.06
C SER A 227 14.85 -9.74 -7.13
N LEU A 228 14.30 -8.52 -7.06
CA LEU A 228 12.85 -8.30 -7.10
C LEU A 228 12.36 -7.99 -8.52
N LEU A 229 11.62 -8.93 -9.11
CA LEU A 229 11.04 -8.82 -10.44
C LEU A 229 9.81 -7.90 -10.45
N ALA A 230 8.85 -8.18 -9.57
CA ALA A 230 7.59 -7.48 -9.49
C ALA A 230 7.13 -7.30 -8.04
N LEU A 231 6.45 -6.19 -7.77
CA LEU A 231 5.83 -5.89 -6.48
C LEU A 231 4.36 -5.55 -6.69
N SER A 232 3.47 -6.29 -6.03
CA SER A 232 2.04 -6.00 -5.94
C SER A 232 1.63 -5.73 -4.49
N VAL A 233 0.96 -4.60 -4.27
CA VAL A 233 0.45 -4.19 -2.96
C VAL A 233 -1.07 -4.11 -3.01
N GLU A 234 -1.75 -5.09 -2.41
CA GLU A 234 -3.21 -5.28 -2.44
C GLU A 234 -3.80 -5.40 -1.01
N THR A 235 -3.05 -4.97 0.00
CA THR A 235 -3.56 -4.83 1.38
C THR A 235 -4.58 -3.70 1.48
N SER A 236 -5.51 -3.74 2.43
CA SER A 236 -6.51 -2.66 2.55
C SER A 236 -5.97 -1.34 3.12
N ALA A 237 -4.89 -1.35 3.93
CA ALA A 237 -4.28 -0.12 4.47
C ALA A 237 -2.83 0.16 3.98
N GLY A 238 -2.26 -0.71 3.14
CA GLY A 238 -0.95 -0.50 2.52
C GLY A 238 0.22 -1.18 3.24
N ILE A 239 1.43 -0.89 2.75
CA ILE A 239 2.68 -1.39 3.34
C ILE A 239 3.59 -0.23 3.78
N VAL A 240 4.46 -0.52 4.73
CA VAL A 240 5.56 0.35 5.13
C VAL A 240 6.87 -0.35 4.78
N LEU A 241 7.76 0.32 4.05
CA LEU A 241 9.09 -0.20 3.74
C LEU A 241 10.01 -0.10 4.97
N ASN A 242 10.85 -1.12 5.16
CA ASN A 242 11.88 -1.15 6.20
C ASN A 242 13.32 -1.04 5.65
N HIS A 243 13.49 -0.94 4.33
CA HIS A 243 14.75 -0.68 3.65
C HIS A 243 14.48 -0.15 2.21
N ASP A 244 15.54 0.26 1.50
CA ASP A 244 15.46 0.61 0.08
C ASP A 244 15.07 -0.60 -0.76
N VAL A 245 14.11 -0.42 -1.67
CA VAL A 245 13.60 -1.49 -2.53
C VAL A 245 13.80 -1.12 -3.99
N THR A 246 14.26 -2.07 -4.81
CA THR A 246 14.36 -1.91 -6.27
C THR A 246 13.49 -2.94 -6.98
N VAL A 247 12.48 -2.48 -7.74
CA VAL A 247 11.57 -3.31 -8.50
C VAL A 247 11.97 -3.28 -9.99
N ALA A 248 12.25 -4.45 -10.56
CA ALA A 248 12.85 -4.53 -11.89
C ALA A 248 11.87 -4.34 -13.05
N ASN A 249 10.62 -4.82 -12.94
CA ASN A 249 9.72 -4.92 -14.10
C ASN A 249 8.30 -4.39 -13.85
N GLU A 250 7.57 -4.96 -12.89
CA GLU A 250 6.15 -4.62 -12.69
C GLU A 250 5.90 -4.08 -11.28
N LEU A 251 5.17 -2.97 -11.20
CA LEU A 251 4.76 -2.35 -9.95
C LEU A 251 3.25 -2.09 -9.97
N PHE A 252 2.52 -2.84 -9.16
CA PHE A 252 1.09 -2.66 -8.93
C PHE A 252 0.85 -2.13 -7.52
N ILE A 253 0.08 -1.04 -7.44
CA ILE A 253 -0.19 -0.28 -6.23
C ILE A 253 -1.70 -0.23 -6.08
N GLY A 254 -2.25 -1.16 -5.30
CA GLY A 254 -3.67 -1.21 -4.96
C GLY A 254 -4.03 -0.46 -3.68
N SER A 255 -3.04 0.01 -2.92
CA SER A 255 -3.21 0.83 -1.71
C SER A 255 -1.94 1.66 -1.45
N SER A 256 -1.64 2.03 -0.21
CA SER A 256 -0.49 2.91 0.05
C SER A 256 0.84 2.16 0.20
N ILE A 257 1.94 2.78 -0.23
CA ILE A 257 3.31 2.35 0.08
C ILE A 257 4.02 3.49 0.81
N GLU A 258 4.26 3.33 2.11
CA GLU A 258 5.01 4.29 2.92
C GLU A 258 6.50 3.96 2.85
N THR A 259 7.31 4.92 2.43
CA THR A 259 8.77 4.77 2.33
C THR A 259 9.53 5.47 3.46
N GLU A 260 8.80 6.18 4.32
CA GLU A 260 9.33 6.95 5.45
C GLU A 260 8.57 6.54 6.73
N PRO A 261 8.95 5.43 7.39
CA PRO A 261 8.22 4.93 8.56
C PRO A 261 8.22 5.92 9.73
N ASP A 262 9.23 6.78 9.80
CA ASP A 262 9.37 7.80 10.83
C ASP A 262 10.21 8.99 10.29
N SER A 263 10.43 10.00 11.13
CA SER A 263 11.18 11.21 10.75
C SER A 263 12.68 10.97 10.50
N LEU A 264 13.24 9.86 11.00
CA LEU A 264 14.68 9.53 10.97
C LEU A 264 15.03 8.59 9.81
N LYS A 265 14.09 7.73 9.40
CA LYS A 265 14.30 6.72 8.36
C LYS A 265 13.61 7.12 7.07
N ARG A 266 14.39 7.19 6.00
CA ARG A 266 13.90 7.46 4.65
C ARG A 266 14.44 6.42 3.70
N TYR A 267 13.54 5.60 3.19
CA TYR A 267 13.84 4.61 2.17
C TYR A 267 13.36 5.11 0.81
N ALA A 268 13.87 4.51 -0.25
CA ALA A 268 13.46 4.77 -1.61
C ALA A 268 12.89 3.51 -2.26
N LEU A 269 11.72 3.67 -2.90
CA LEU A 269 11.22 2.69 -3.87
C LEU A 269 11.77 3.06 -5.25
N THR A 270 12.78 2.33 -5.71
CA THR A 270 13.34 2.48 -7.07
C THR A 270 12.59 1.54 -8.02
N TYR A 271 12.06 2.07 -9.11
CA TYR A 271 11.36 1.30 -10.13
C TYR A 271 12.07 1.42 -11.47
N LEU A 272 12.45 0.26 -12.03
CA LEU A 272 13.22 0.13 -13.28
C LEU A 272 12.35 -0.20 -14.50
N GLY A 273 11.07 -0.51 -14.29
CA GLY A 273 10.17 -0.90 -15.36
C GLY A 273 9.96 0.21 -16.38
N GLU A 274 9.91 -0.18 -17.66
CA GLU A 274 9.65 0.73 -18.79
C GLU A 274 8.22 1.28 -18.71
N LYS A 275 7.26 0.41 -18.38
CA LYS A 275 5.86 0.80 -18.20
C LYS A 275 5.67 1.56 -16.90
N ASN A 276 4.76 2.53 -16.89
CA ASN A 276 4.36 3.21 -15.66
C ASN A 276 3.76 2.24 -14.62
N PRO A 277 3.91 2.56 -13.32
CA PRO A 277 3.23 1.81 -12.27
C PRO A 277 1.71 1.81 -12.48
N GLN A 278 1.07 0.72 -12.09
CA GLN A 278 -0.38 0.60 -12.14
C GLN A 278 -0.98 0.97 -10.79
N PHE A 279 -1.82 2.00 -10.75
CA PHE A 279 -2.59 2.38 -9.57
C PHE A 279 -3.98 1.76 -9.66
N GLY A 280 -4.26 0.84 -8.74
CA GLY A 280 -5.46 -0.01 -8.78
C GLY A 280 -6.75 0.68 -8.38
N ASN A 281 -6.68 1.80 -7.65
CA ASN A 281 -7.83 2.61 -7.25
C ASN A 281 -7.42 4.05 -6.92
N SER A 282 -8.39 4.86 -6.49
CA SER A 282 -8.20 6.25 -6.10
C SER A 282 -7.29 6.44 -4.87
N GLU A 283 -7.28 5.49 -3.93
CA GLU A 283 -6.53 5.58 -2.67
C GLU A 283 -5.05 5.17 -2.82
N ALA A 284 -4.71 4.52 -3.94
CA ALA A 284 -3.37 4.06 -4.25
C ALA A 284 -2.37 5.22 -4.41
N GLU A 285 -1.33 5.25 -3.58
CA GLU A 285 -0.28 6.26 -3.60
C GLU A 285 1.00 5.76 -2.90
N ILE A 286 2.16 6.13 -3.44
CA ILE A 286 3.45 5.98 -2.76
C ILE A 286 3.72 7.25 -1.95
N LYS A 287 3.88 7.10 -0.64
CA LYS A 287 4.16 8.18 0.32
C LYS A 287 5.67 8.19 0.62
N GLY A 288 6.29 9.34 0.42
CA GLY A 288 7.74 9.53 0.48
C GLY A 288 8.41 9.35 -0.89
N THR A 289 9.57 8.70 -0.93
CA THR A 289 10.49 8.71 -2.08
C THR A 289 10.22 7.56 -3.06
N MET A 290 9.84 7.92 -4.29
CA MET A 290 9.89 7.04 -5.46
C MET A 290 10.97 7.51 -6.44
N ARG A 291 11.76 6.58 -6.97
CA ARG A 291 12.78 6.85 -7.98
C ARG A 291 12.49 6.08 -9.26
N ARG A 292 12.50 6.77 -10.40
CA ARG A 292 12.47 6.15 -11.74
C ARG A 292 13.85 6.23 -12.36
N LYS A 293 14.35 5.11 -12.89
CA LYS A 293 15.53 5.09 -13.78
C LYS A 293 15.09 5.01 -15.24
N ASN A 294 16.01 5.30 -16.16
CA ASN A 294 15.76 5.26 -17.62
C ASN A 294 14.61 6.19 -18.04
N VAL A 295 14.57 7.40 -17.51
CA VAL A 295 13.49 8.36 -17.81
C VAL A 295 13.45 8.63 -19.33
N ALA A 296 12.33 8.32 -19.96
CA ALA A 296 12.15 8.44 -21.40
C ALA A 296 11.84 9.89 -21.82
N VAL A 297 12.08 10.19 -23.09
CA VAL A 297 11.60 11.42 -23.74
C VAL A 297 10.34 11.10 -24.53
N ARG A 298 9.47 12.10 -24.72
CA ARG A 298 8.18 12.01 -25.42
C ARG A 298 7.21 11.00 -24.80
N ASP A 299 7.44 10.63 -23.56
CA ASP A 299 6.57 9.76 -22.78
C ASP A 299 6.41 10.33 -21.37
N THR A 300 5.24 10.11 -20.79
CA THR A 300 4.92 10.54 -19.42
C THR A 300 5.45 9.51 -18.45
N VAL A 301 6.37 9.91 -17.59
CA VAL A 301 6.94 9.04 -16.55
C VAL A 301 6.24 9.34 -15.23
N VAL A 302 5.40 8.41 -14.77
CA VAL A 302 4.58 8.53 -13.55
C VAL A 302 5.36 8.06 -12.31
N PHE A 303 5.13 8.77 -11.21
CA PHE A 303 5.75 8.53 -9.91
C PHE A 303 4.71 8.12 -8.85
N ASN A 304 4.52 8.93 -7.81
CA ASN A 304 3.87 8.56 -6.56
C ASN A 304 2.36 8.30 -6.65
N ASN A 305 1.69 8.90 -7.62
CA ASN A 305 0.26 8.74 -7.90
C ASN A 305 0.03 9.02 -9.40
N PRO A 306 -1.16 8.73 -9.96
CA PRO A 306 -1.44 8.90 -11.39
C PRO A 306 -1.22 10.32 -11.95
N TYR A 307 -1.17 11.33 -11.09
CA TYR A 307 -1.08 12.74 -11.45
C TYR A 307 0.30 13.34 -11.23
N THR A 308 1.21 12.61 -10.57
CA THR A 308 2.58 13.06 -10.31
C THR A 308 3.51 12.46 -11.35
N PHE A 309 3.97 13.28 -12.29
CA PHE A 309 4.74 12.81 -13.43
C PHE A 309 5.77 13.82 -13.93
N VAL A 310 6.69 13.33 -14.76
CA VAL A 310 7.59 14.16 -15.57
C VAL A 310 7.44 13.79 -17.04
N TYR A 311 7.51 14.79 -17.91
CA TYR A 311 7.57 14.61 -19.35
C TYR A 311 8.68 15.49 -19.93
N PHE A 312 9.53 14.89 -20.76
CA PHE A 312 10.58 15.58 -21.52
C PHE A 312 10.25 15.59 -23.00
N GLN A 313 10.26 16.75 -23.65
CA GLN A 313 9.95 16.85 -25.08
C GLN A 313 11.03 16.17 -25.96
N ASN A 314 12.29 16.25 -25.56
CA ASN A 314 13.44 15.70 -26.28
C ASN A 314 14.66 15.52 -25.35
N GLU A 315 15.74 14.93 -25.86
CA GLU A 315 16.97 14.65 -25.08
C GLU A 315 17.72 15.92 -24.65
N LEU A 316 17.60 17.02 -25.39
CA LEU A 316 18.19 18.31 -25.00
C LEU A 316 17.50 18.83 -23.73
N ASN A 317 16.17 18.83 -23.70
CA ASN A 317 15.39 19.23 -22.52
C ASN A 317 15.63 18.31 -21.30
N LYS A 318 15.90 17.03 -21.54
CA LYS A 318 16.26 16.07 -20.48
C LYS A 318 17.65 16.32 -19.88
N ASN A 319 18.54 16.99 -20.62
CA ASN A 319 19.88 17.38 -20.19
C ASN A 319 20.68 16.24 -19.53
N GLY A 320 20.70 15.06 -20.17
CA GLY A 320 21.43 13.90 -19.67
C GLY A 320 20.84 13.23 -18.41
N THR A 321 19.69 13.70 -17.92
CA THR A 321 18.97 13.10 -16.78
C THR A 321 18.68 11.64 -17.06
N HIS A 322 19.22 10.75 -16.23
CA HIS A 322 19.02 9.32 -16.34
C HIS A 322 18.01 8.80 -15.31
N SER A 323 18.00 9.39 -14.12
CA SER A 323 17.05 9.04 -13.07
C SER A 323 16.48 10.27 -12.40
N ILE A 324 15.24 10.17 -11.95
CA ILE A 324 14.56 11.21 -11.18
C ILE A 324 14.00 10.58 -9.92
N SER A 325 14.10 11.31 -8.81
CA SER A 325 13.43 10.97 -7.55
C SER A 325 12.37 12.01 -7.25
N PHE A 326 11.14 11.55 -6.99
CA PHE A 326 10.07 12.33 -6.39
C PHE A 326 9.90 11.88 -4.95
N ARG A 327 9.94 12.84 -4.03
CA ARG A 327 9.54 12.64 -2.65
C ARG A 327 8.25 13.40 -2.41
N VAL A 328 7.15 12.69 -2.17
CA VAL A 328 5.83 13.29 -1.92
C VAL A 328 5.44 13.04 -0.48
N ARG A 329 5.18 14.10 0.28
CA ARG A 329 4.64 14.02 1.65
C ARG A 329 3.19 14.47 1.62
N PRO A 330 2.22 13.53 1.51
CA PRO A 330 0.81 13.87 1.56
C PRO A 330 0.41 14.30 2.97
N SER A 331 -0.69 15.05 3.07
CA SER A 331 -1.28 15.50 4.33
C SER A 331 -0.28 16.19 5.28
N ALA A 332 0.77 16.80 4.72
CA ALA A 332 1.79 17.53 5.45
C ALA A 332 2.17 18.81 4.69
N PHE A 333 2.25 19.93 5.41
CA PHE A 333 2.82 21.16 4.88
C PHE A 333 4.31 21.02 4.63
N SER A 334 4.85 21.93 3.81
CA SER A 334 6.30 22.01 3.64
C SER A 334 6.96 22.34 4.99
N PRO A 335 8.06 21.66 5.36
CA PRO A 335 8.81 21.98 6.58
C PRO A 335 9.63 23.28 6.44
N LEU A 336 9.64 23.90 5.25
CA LEU A 336 10.36 25.14 4.97
C LEU A 336 9.53 26.36 5.41
N PRO A 337 10.16 27.51 5.68
CA PRO A 337 9.48 28.75 6.05
C PRO A 337 8.27 29.08 5.16
N LEU A 338 7.18 29.53 5.78
CA LEU A 338 5.90 29.85 5.11
C LEU A 338 5.30 28.67 4.31
N GLY A 339 5.68 27.44 4.65
CA GLY A 339 5.27 26.21 3.97
C GLY A 339 3.82 25.78 4.22
N ASP A 340 3.16 26.42 5.18
CA ASP A 340 1.75 26.26 5.56
C ASP A 340 0.86 27.43 5.09
N ALA A 341 1.47 28.56 4.74
CA ALA A 341 0.79 29.78 4.35
C ALA A 341 0.20 29.71 2.94
N ASN A 342 -1.14 29.68 2.83
CA ASN A 342 -1.88 29.60 1.56
C ASN A 342 -1.43 28.40 0.70
N LYS A 343 -1.09 27.30 1.36
CA LYS A 343 -0.60 26.08 0.72
C LYS A 343 -1.58 24.94 0.91
N VAL A 344 -1.63 24.10 -0.12
CA VAL A 344 -2.15 22.75 0.00
C VAL A 344 -1.26 21.98 0.98
N LYS A 345 -1.87 21.09 1.77
CA LYS A 345 -1.21 20.22 2.74
C LYS A 345 -0.46 19.06 2.05
N ARG A 346 0.44 19.39 1.11
CA ARG A 346 1.27 18.44 0.38
C ARG A 346 2.59 19.07 -0.02
N HIS A 347 3.68 18.33 0.21
CA HIS A 347 5.03 18.78 -0.13
C HIS A 347 5.69 17.84 -1.14
N PHE A 348 6.41 18.40 -2.10
CA PHE A 348 7.15 17.66 -3.11
C PHE A 348 8.63 18.02 -3.04
N SER A 349 9.51 17.04 -3.21
CA SER A 349 10.93 17.27 -3.48
C SER A 349 11.33 16.50 -4.72
N ILE A 350 11.88 17.20 -5.71
CA ILE A 350 12.27 16.63 -7.00
C ILE A 350 13.78 16.73 -7.13
N GLN A 351 14.42 15.64 -7.56
CA GLN A 351 15.85 15.59 -7.83
C GLN A 351 16.13 14.77 -9.08
N SER A 352 17.03 15.23 -9.95
CA SER A 352 17.48 14.51 -11.13
C SER A 352 18.96 14.17 -11.05
N TYR A 353 19.31 13.03 -11.65
CA TYR A 353 20.66 12.51 -11.64
C TYR A 353 21.08 12.03 -13.02
N ASP A 354 22.35 12.23 -13.36
CA ASP A 354 22.97 11.66 -14.56
C ASP A 354 23.19 10.13 -14.43
N LYS A 355 23.80 9.51 -15.45
CA LYS A 355 24.11 8.06 -15.44
C LYS A 355 25.12 7.65 -14.36
N SER A 356 25.99 8.57 -13.96
CA SER A 356 27.00 8.39 -12.91
C SER A 356 26.44 8.72 -11.51
N TYR A 357 25.14 9.03 -11.43
CA TYR A 357 24.45 9.39 -10.21
C TYR A 357 24.88 10.74 -9.60
N ASN A 358 25.42 11.65 -10.41
CA ASN A 358 25.64 13.03 -10.01
C ASN A 358 24.34 13.84 -10.11
N LEU A 359 24.08 14.69 -9.13
CA LEU A 359 22.92 15.58 -9.12
C LEU A 359 23.03 16.61 -10.26
N ILE A 360 21.98 16.71 -11.08
CA ILE A 360 21.84 17.75 -12.10
C ILE A 360 21.05 18.91 -11.47
N LYS A 361 21.68 20.09 -11.38
CA LYS A 361 21.13 21.23 -10.64
C LYS A 361 20.39 22.26 -11.51
N SER A 362 20.65 22.26 -12.82
CA SER A 362 20.12 23.26 -13.77
C SER A 362 19.93 22.68 -15.18
N ASP A 363 19.33 23.47 -16.05
CA ASP A 363 19.22 23.27 -17.50
C ASP A 363 18.42 22.03 -17.94
N VAL A 364 17.75 21.37 -16.99
CA VAL A 364 16.64 20.47 -17.28
C VAL A 364 15.46 21.33 -17.72
N VAL A 365 14.58 20.83 -18.59
CA VAL A 365 13.33 21.50 -18.96
C VAL A 365 12.26 20.43 -19.04
N ALA A 366 11.35 20.40 -18.07
CA ALA A 366 10.34 19.36 -17.98
C ALA A 366 8.94 19.96 -17.88
N ARG A 367 7.96 19.25 -18.44
CA ARG A 367 6.61 19.34 -17.91
C ARG A 367 6.52 18.48 -16.65
N VAL A 368 6.07 19.08 -15.55
CA VAL A 368 5.90 18.41 -14.26
C VAL A 368 4.42 18.40 -13.89
N GLY A 369 3.86 17.20 -13.76
CA GLY A 369 2.52 16.99 -13.21
C GLY A 369 2.55 16.84 -11.70
N TYR A 370 1.53 17.37 -11.04
CA TYR A 370 1.35 17.26 -9.59
C TYR A 370 -0.14 17.09 -9.25
N GLY A 371 -0.42 16.24 -8.27
CA GLY A 371 -1.78 16.01 -7.76
C GLY A 371 -1.80 15.95 -6.23
N TRP A 372 -2.96 16.21 -5.67
CA TRP A 372 -3.24 16.20 -4.23
C TRP A 372 -4.66 15.75 -3.92
N ARG A 373 -4.91 15.37 -2.67
CA ARG A 373 -6.24 14.93 -2.24
C ARG A 373 -7.18 16.12 -2.17
N PHE A 374 -8.30 15.99 -2.86
CA PHE A 374 -9.37 16.99 -2.88
C PHE A 374 -10.67 16.32 -2.53
N SER A 375 -11.19 16.63 -1.36
CA SER A 375 -12.39 15.99 -0.80
C SER A 375 -13.09 16.99 0.11
N PRO A 376 -13.74 18.04 -0.44
CA PRO A 376 -14.26 19.17 0.33
C PRO A 376 -15.27 18.76 1.42
N ASP A 377 -15.90 17.59 1.28
CA ASP A 377 -16.85 17.04 2.25
C ASP A 377 -16.20 16.13 3.32
N GLN A 378 -14.88 15.91 3.26
CA GLN A 378 -14.12 15.04 4.17
C GLN A 378 -12.83 15.76 4.64
N ALA A 379 -12.96 16.58 5.69
CA ALA A 379 -11.89 17.47 6.16
C ALA A 379 -10.57 16.75 6.49
N GLU A 380 -10.63 15.55 7.05
CA GLU A 380 -9.46 14.72 7.36
C GLU A 380 -8.71 14.20 6.11
N ARG A 381 -9.33 14.23 4.92
CA ARG A 381 -8.71 13.82 3.65
C ARG A 381 -8.41 14.99 2.73
N ASP A 382 -9.11 16.11 2.88
CA ASP A 382 -8.90 17.28 2.03
C ASP A 382 -7.55 17.94 2.32
N GLU A 383 -6.66 17.93 1.33
CA GLU A 383 -5.39 18.64 1.42
C GLU A 383 -5.52 20.11 0.97
N THR A 384 -6.65 20.51 0.37
CA THR A 384 -6.87 21.84 -0.22
C THR A 384 -7.22 22.91 0.83
N LEU A 385 -7.87 22.52 1.92
CA LEU A 385 -8.17 23.38 3.07
C LEU A 385 -8.90 24.67 2.68
N LEU A 386 -9.93 24.53 1.84
CA LEU A 386 -10.79 25.62 1.36
C LEU A 386 -10.10 26.67 0.46
N LEU A 387 -8.86 26.42 0.02
CA LEU A 387 -8.22 27.29 -0.96
C LEU A 387 -8.96 27.25 -2.31
N PRO A 388 -9.06 28.38 -3.03
CA PRO A 388 -9.71 28.43 -4.34
C PRO A 388 -8.90 27.64 -5.37
N LEU A 389 -9.44 26.49 -5.76
CA LEU A 389 -8.78 25.51 -6.63
C LEU A 389 -8.21 26.14 -7.91
N GLU A 390 -8.97 27.03 -8.55
CA GLU A 390 -8.62 27.69 -9.80
C GLU A 390 -7.43 28.65 -9.69
N GLN A 391 -7.03 29.02 -8.47
CA GLN A 391 -5.89 29.91 -8.22
C GLN A 391 -4.66 29.14 -7.76
N LEU A 392 -4.73 27.83 -7.57
CA LEU A 392 -3.61 27.05 -7.07
C LEU A 392 -2.57 26.79 -8.16
N VAL A 393 -1.33 27.17 -7.89
CA VAL A 393 -0.17 26.98 -8.78
C VAL A 393 0.94 26.22 -8.08
N LEU A 394 1.81 25.59 -8.86
CA LEU A 394 3.04 25.02 -8.33
C LEU A 394 3.98 26.16 -7.92
N GLN A 395 4.58 26.03 -6.75
CA GLN A 395 5.54 26.99 -6.22
C GLN A 395 6.82 26.27 -5.82
N ARG A 396 7.95 26.85 -6.18
CA ARG A 396 9.29 26.35 -5.85
C ARG A 396 9.89 27.17 -4.72
N TYR A 397 10.51 26.51 -3.76
CA TYR A 397 11.29 27.21 -2.74
C TYR A 397 12.68 27.56 -3.28
N LEU A 398 12.99 28.85 -3.36
CA LEU A 398 14.29 29.38 -3.78
C LEU A 398 14.59 30.67 -3.02
N ASP A 399 15.84 30.86 -2.61
CA ASP A 399 16.32 32.08 -1.95
C ASP A 399 15.42 32.50 -0.76
N ASN A 400 15.08 31.52 0.07
CA ASN A 400 14.20 31.64 1.23
C ASN A 400 12.75 32.09 0.94
N THR A 401 12.29 31.96 -0.30
CA THR A 401 10.95 32.39 -0.74
C THR A 401 10.27 31.36 -1.62
N TRP A 402 8.93 31.36 -1.58
CA TRP A 402 8.11 30.56 -2.50
C TRP A 402 7.89 31.36 -3.79
N ASN A 403 8.48 30.87 -4.87
CA ASN A 403 8.41 31.47 -6.19
C ASN A 403 7.41 30.69 -7.04
N GLU A 404 6.51 31.41 -7.70
CA GLU A 404 5.54 30.80 -8.60
C GLU A 404 6.22 30.18 -9.81
N VAL A 405 5.78 28.98 -10.16
CA VAL A 405 6.08 28.41 -11.46
C VAL A 405 5.01 28.93 -12.42
N HIS A 406 5.29 30.07 -13.06
CA HIS A 406 4.31 30.83 -13.88
C HIS A 406 3.68 30.05 -15.04
N SER A 407 4.31 28.96 -15.46
CA SER A 407 3.80 28.01 -16.47
C SER A 407 2.79 27.01 -15.93
N SER A 408 2.45 27.08 -14.64
CA SER A 408 1.38 26.27 -14.02
C SER A 408 0.06 26.51 -14.72
N GLN A 409 -0.63 25.43 -15.07
CA GLN A 409 -1.97 25.48 -15.61
C GLN A 409 -3.02 25.55 -14.50
N ILE A 410 -4.24 25.98 -14.86
CA ILE A 410 -5.39 25.94 -13.95
C ILE A 410 -5.64 24.50 -13.53
N ALA A 411 -5.81 24.30 -12.22
CA ALA A 411 -6.07 22.97 -11.68
C ALA A 411 -7.45 22.43 -12.10
N ASP A 412 -7.46 21.13 -12.37
CA ASP A 412 -8.68 20.35 -12.58
C ASP A 412 -8.95 19.49 -11.34
N SER A 413 -10.20 19.07 -11.16
CA SER A 413 -10.60 18.18 -10.07
C SER A 413 -11.46 17.02 -10.57
N ARG A 414 -11.28 15.89 -9.90
CA ARG A 414 -12.12 14.70 -10.04
C ARG A 414 -12.65 14.34 -8.67
N GLU A 415 -13.66 15.08 -8.23
CA GLU A 415 -14.29 14.92 -6.91
C GLU A 415 -14.75 13.48 -6.64
N SER A 416 -15.30 12.80 -7.65
CA SER A 416 -15.73 11.40 -7.55
C SER A 416 -14.61 10.41 -7.23
N VAL A 417 -13.35 10.82 -7.43
CA VAL A 417 -12.15 10.02 -7.22
C VAL A 417 -11.28 10.63 -6.09
N GLY A 418 -11.66 11.78 -5.53
CA GLY A 418 -10.97 12.43 -4.41
C GLY A 418 -9.64 13.11 -4.74
N TRP A 419 -9.46 13.58 -5.98
CA TRP A 419 -8.19 14.18 -6.45
C TRP A 419 -8.39 15.53 -7.13
N ALA A 420 -7.47 16.45 -6.88
CA ALA A 420 -7.20 17.61 -7.73
C ALA A 420 -5.78 17.50 -8.30
N PHE A 421 -5.57 18.06 -9.48
CA PHE A 421 -4.28 17.96 -10.17
C PHE A 421 -4.09 19.09 -11.18
N SER A 422 -2.83 19.36 -11.49
CA SER A 422 -2.43 20.24 -12.58
C SER A 422 -1.04 19.84 -13.09
N TYR A 423 -0.49 20.63 -14.00
CA TYR A 423 0.89 20.53 -14.44
C TYR A 423 1.47 21.92 -14.68
N ALA A 424 2.79 22.00 -14.65
CA ALA A 424 3.56 23.16 -15.07
C ALA A 424 4.48 22.77 -16.23
N ASP A 425 4.47 23.55 -17.29
CA ASP A 425 5.44 23.43 -18.39
C ASP A 425 6.79 24.07 -18.03
N ASP A 426 7.84 23.80 -18.80
CA ASP A 426 9.13 24.49 -18.70
C ASP A 426 9.72 24.60 -17.27
N VAL A 427 9.54 23.57 -16.43
CA VAL A 427 10.14 23.52 -15.10
C VAL A 427 11.63 23.26 -15.26
N THR A 428 12.44 24.27 -14.97
CA THR A 428 13.88 24.24 -15.29
C THR A 428 14.81 23.94 -14.12
N LEU A 429 14.31 24.10 -12.90
CA LEU A 429 15.08 23.92 -11.69
C LEU A 429 14.29 23.03 -10.72
N TYR A 430 14.90 21.93 -10.28
CA TYR A 430 14.32 21.05 -9.28
C TYR A 430 14.70 21.48 -7.85
N GLY A 431 14.18 20.77 -6.84
CA GLY A 431 14.25 21.16 -5.43
C GLY A 431 12.92 20.90 -4.73
N ASP A 432 12.62 21.71 -3.72
CA ASP A 432 11.39 21.60 -2.94
C ASP A 432 10.26 22.46 -3.53
N PHE A 433 9.07 21.88 -3.57
CA PHE A 433 7.86 22.48 -4.13
C PHE A 433 6.67 22.31 -3.18
N SER A 434 5.73 23.24 -3.30
CA SER A 434 4.39 23.15 -2.74
C SER A 434 3.37 23.66 -3.76
N ILE A 435 2.09 23.53 -3.44
CA ILE A 435 1.00 24.06 -4.25
C ILE A 435 0.33 25.16 -3.43
N GLY A 436 0.11 26.33 -4.01
CA GLY A 436 -0.46 27.46 -3.28
C GLY A 436 -0.94 28.59 -4.17
N MET A 437 -1.57 29.59 -3.57
CA MET A 437 -2.03 30.77 -4.29
C MET A 437 -0.86 31.67 -4.72
N PRO A 438 -0.88 32.24 -5.95
CA PRO A 438 0.08 33.22 -6.42
C PRO A 438 -0.05 34.54 -5.63
N GLY A 439 1.03 35.29 -5.55
CA GLY A 439 1.12 36.57 -4.85
C GLY A 439 1.33 36.38 -3.35
N GLY A 440 2.59 36.43 -2.92
CA GLY A 440 3.00 36.43 -1.50
C GLY A 440 2.55 37.65 -0.69
N ALA A 441 1.62 38.47 -1.18
CA ALA A 441 0.95 39.46 -0.36
C ALA A 441 -0.22 38.78 0.35
N HIS A 442 -0.02 38.45 1.61
CA HIS A 442 -1.13 38.14 2.47
C HIS A 442 -1.97 39.42 2.63
N LEU A 443 -3.22 39.40 2.17
CA LEU A 443 -4.17 40.37 2.70
C LEU A 443 -4.59 39.87 4.08
N LEU A 444 -3.75 40.16 5.07
CA LEU A 444 -4.06 39.92 6.47
C LEU A 444 -4.86 41.10 6.99
N MET A 445 -5.95 40.79 7.68
CA MET A 445 -6.66 41.75 8.50
C MET A 445 -6.43 41.39 9.95
N ALA A 446 -5.90 42.35 10.71
CA ALA A 446 -5.95 42.31 12.16
C ALA A 446 -7.10 43.22 12.59
N ALA A 447 -8.07 42.63 13.29
CA ALA A 447 -9.24 43.36 13.78
C ALA A 447 -9.48 43.03 15.24
N ARG A 448 -10.00 44.02 15.97
CA ARG A 448 -10.48 43.84 17.34
C ARG A 448 -11.89 44.37 17.48
N VAL A 449 -12.73 43.59 18.14
CA VAL A 449 -14.10 43.97 18.49
C VAL A 449 -14.33 43.61 19.95
N PHE A 450 -15.00 44.49 20.67
CA PHE A 450 -15.39 44.26 22.05
C PHE A 450 -16.92 44.30 22.13
N MET A 451 -17.50 43.20 22.62
CA MET A 451 -18.94 43.09 22.79
C MET A 451 -19.32 43.53 24.21
N GLU A 452 -20.27 44.46 24.33
CA GLU A 452 -20.70 45.02 25.63
C GLU A 452 -21.15 43.93 26.62
N GLY A 453 -21.89 42.92 26.15
CA GLY A 453 -22.40 41.86 27.03
C GLY A 453 -21.29 41.01 27.69
N PRO A 454 -20.40 40.38 26.91
CA PRO A 454 -19.28 39.61 27.46
C PRO A 454 -18.19 40.43 28.15
N TRP A 455 -18.03 41.72 27.84
CA TRP A 455 -16.94 42.55 28.36
C TRP A 455 -17.11 42.85 29.86
N ARG A 456 -16.25 42.25 30.70
CA ARG A 456 -16.23 42.47 32.14
C ARG A 456 -14.82 42.32 32.71
N ASN A 457 -14.43 43.20 33.62
CA ASN A 457 -13.13 43.15 34.32
C ASN A 457 -11.90 43.16 33.38
N GLY A 458 -11.98 43.85 32.24
CA GLY A 458 -10.85 44.03 31.33
C GLY A 458 -10.67 42.94 30.27
N SER A 459 -11.58 41.95 30.19
CA SER A 459 -11.64 40.98 29.10
C SER A 459 -13.09 40.61 28.78
N MET A 460 -13.33 39.99 27.62
CA MET A 460 -14.60 39.33 27.35
C MET A 460 -14.65 37.96 28.01
N ALA A 461 -15.81 37.59 28.54
CA ALA A 461 -16.05 36.28 29.12
C ALA A 461 -16.39 35.24 28.04
N ALA A 462 -15.75 34.08 28.10
CA ALA A 462 -16.10 32.91 27.27
C ALA A 462 -17.19 32.04 27.91
N ASP A 463 -18.22 32.67 28.48
CA ASP A 463 -19.26 31.96 29.25
C ASP A 463 -20.00 30.93 28.39
N LEU A 464 -20.27 31.25 27.11
CA LEU A 464 -20.94 30.34 26.18
C LEU A 464 -20.11 29.08 25.94
N LEU A 465 -18.80 29.24 25.71
CA LEU A 465 -17.90 28.12 25.54
C LEU A 465 -17.81 27.26 26.81
N SER A 466 -17.66 27.90 27.98
CA SER A 466 -17.57 27.19 29.27
C SER A 466 -18.81 26.33 29.59
N ARG A 467 -19.95 26.67 28.96
CA ARG A 467 -21.23 25.96 29.09
C ARG A 467 -21.51 25.04 27.90
N ASN A 468 -20.56 24.86 26.99
CA ASN A 468 -20.69 24.08 25.74
C ASN A 468 -21.87 24.54 24.86
N LEU A 469 -22.10 25.85 24.79
CA LEU A 469 -23.18 26.45 23.99
C LEU A 469 -22.72 26.93 22.60
N ILE A 470 -21.42 26.91 22.33
CA ILE A 470 -20.85 27.20 21.00
C ILE A 470 -20.69 25.89 20.25
N THR A 471 -21.31 25.79 19.08
CA THR A 471 -21.23 24.62 18.20
C THR A 471 -19.93 24.64 17.38
N THR A 472 -19.43 23.46 17.00
CA THR A 472 -18.25 23.29 16.13
C THR A 472 -18.46 23.71 14.68
N THR A 473 -19.72 23.95 14.30
CA THR A 473 -20.15 24.55 13.03
C THR A 473 -20.89 25.84 13.35
N PRO A 474 -20.68 26.94 12.62
CA PRO A 474 -21.42 28.19 12.83
C PRO A 474 -22.94 27.96 12.71
N PRO A 475 -23.76 28.48 13.65
CA PRO A 475 -25.18 28.16 13.69
C PRO A 475 -25.96 28.84 12.54
N ASP A 476 -27.09 28.26 12.14
CA ASP A 476 -27.93 28.82 11.07
C ASP A 476 -28.86 29.93 11.56
N VAL A 477 -28.28 31.00 12.08
CA VAL A 477 -29.01 32.17 12.59
C VAL A 477 -28.22 33.42 12.27
N TYR A 478 -28.90 34.55 12.12
CA TYR A 478 -28.24 35.85 11.94
C TYR A 478 -27.35 36.18 13.14
N PRO A 479 -26.10 36.68 12.95
CA PRO A 479 -25.48 37.08 11.68
C PRO A 479 -24.70 35.97 10.95
N TYR A 480 -24.60 34.76 11.51
CA TYR A 480 -23.77 33.67 11.00
C TYR A 480 -24.23 33.13 9.64
N ASN A 481 -25.54 33.17 9.38
CA ASN A 481 -26.13 32.77 8.10
C ASN A 481 -25.89 33.76 6.94
N LEU A 482 -25.20 34.87 7.19
CA LEU A 482 -24.72 35.74 6.12
C LEU A 482 -23.62 35.09 5.28
N ASP A 483 -22.79 34.21 5.86
CA ASP A 483 -21.79 33.45 5.11
C ASP A 483 -22.44 32.23 4.45
N PRO A 484 -22.63 32.21 3.12
CA PRO A 484 -23.29 31.10 2.44
C PRO A 484 -22.49 29.79 2.51
N LYS A 485 -21.20 29.85 2.88
CA LYS A 485 -20.34 28.67 3.04
C LYS A 485 -20.33 28.12 4.46
N ARG A 486 -21.10 28.69 5.42
CA ARG A 486 -21.05 28.31 6.85
C ARG A 486 -21.18 26.81 7.11
N GLU A 487 -22.00 26.10 6.32
CA GLU A 487 -22.24 24.65 6.51
C GLU A 487 -21.00 23.80 6.22
N LYS A 488 -20.08 24.33 5.39
CA LYS A 488 -18.80 23.69 5.08
C LYS A 488 -17.71 24.05 6.10
N ILE A 489 -18.01 24.95 7.04
CA ILE A 489 -17.10 25.38 8.09
C ILE A 489 -17.36 24.51 9.32
N SER A 490 -16.44 23.60 9.60
CA SER A 490 -16.47 22.76 10.80
C SER A 490 -15.09 22.71 11.42
N VAL A 491 -15.01 22.90 12.73
CA VAL A 491 -13.75 22.76 13.48
C VAL A 491 -13.81 21.54 14.39
N VAL A 492 -12.67 20.89 14.61
CA VAL A 492 -12.58 19.73 15.51
C VAL A 492 -12.88 20.13 16.96
N SER A 493 -12.44 21.32 17.35
CA SER A 493 -12.65 21.87 18.69
C SER A 493 -12.59 23.39 18.66
N ILE A 494 -13.36 24.05 19.53
CA ILE A 494 -13.31 25.50 19.74
C ILE A 494 -12.22 25.81 20.79
N PRO A 495 -11.23 26.68 20.49
CA PRO A 495 -10.21 27.08 21.48
C PRO A 495 -10.83 27.73 22.72
N ASP A 496 -10.25 27.48 23.90
CA ASP A 496 -10.72 27.97 25.22
C ASP A 496 -10.83 29.50 25.34
N SER A 497 -10.05 30.23 24.55
CA SER A 497 -10.06 31.69 24.46
C SER A 497 -11.20 32.26 23.61
N VAL A 498 -12.04 31.44 22.98
CA VAL A 498 -13.14 31.90 22.10
C VAL A 498 -14.37 32.32 22.92
N VAL A 499 -14.89 33.49 22.60
CA VAL A 499 -16.12 34.08 23.14
C VAL A 499 -17.33 33.62 22.33
N ASP A 500 -17.27 33.73 21.00
CA ASP A 500 -18.29 33.28 20.05
C ASP A 500 -17.72 33.21 18.62
N TRP A 501 -18.52 32.71 17.69
CA TRP A 501 -18.35 32.93 16.25
C TRP A 501 -18.52 34.41 15.91
N ILE A 502 -17.92 34.84 14.80
CA ILE A 502 -18.16 36.17 14.21
C ILE A 502 -18.08 36.09 12.70
N VAL A 503 -18.89 36.88 12.00
CA VAL A 503 -18.83 37.00 10.53
C VAL A 503 -18.37 38.40 10.17
N LEU A 504 -17.32 38.46 9.35
CA LEU A 504 -16.91 39.69 8.69
C LEU A 504 -17.60 39.77 7.33
N GLU A 505 -18.25 40.90 7.09
CA GLU A 505 -18.83 41.25 5.80
C GLU A 505 -18.01 42.38 5.18
N PHE A 506 -17.60 42.19 3.92
CA PHE A 506 -16.91 43.22 3.14
C PHE A 506 -17.78 43.61 1.96
N ARG A 507 -18.04 44.91 1.80
CA ARG A 507 -18.89 45.42 0.71
C ARG A 507 -18.10 46.29 -0.25
N THR A 508 -18.37 46.17 -1.56
CA THR A 508 -17.77 47.08 -2.55
C THR A 508 -18.35 48.50 -2.51
N GLN A 509 -19.49 48.69 -1.83
CA GLN A 509 -20.17 49.98 -1.64
C GLN A 509 -20.74 50.05 -0.23
N LEU A 510 -20.82 51.25 0.35
CA LEU A 510 -21.35 51.46 1.71
C LEU A 510 -22.79 50.95 1.85
N ILE A 511 -23.59 51.12 0.79
CA ILE A 511 -24.96 50.64 0.69
C ILE A 511 -25.08 49.87 -0.63
N GLY A 512 -25.43 48.57 -0.56
CA GLY A 512 -25.49 47.68 -1.73
C GLY A 512 -24.11 47.17 -2.18
N GLY A 513 -24.01 46.78 -3.44
CA GLY A 513 -22.78 46.23 -4.03
C GLY A 513 -22.59 44.73 -3.83
N ARG A 514 -21.42 44.23 -4.25
CA ARG A 514 -21.05 42.82 -4.06
C ARG A 514 -20.54 42.63 -2.63
N GLN A 515 -21.04 41.58 -1.99
CA GLN A 515 -20.72 41.23 -0.62
C GLN A 515 -19.81 40.00 -0.59
N TYR A 516 -18.90 40.01 0.37
CA TYR A 516 -17.95 38.94 0.62
C TYR A 516 -17.97 38.65 2.12
N TYR A 517 -18.01 37.37 2.49
CA TYR A 517 -18.17 36.94 3.87
C TYR A 517 -17.01 36.07 4.31
N LYS A 518 -16.59 36.24 5.56
CA LYS A 518 -15.59 35.39 6.22
C LYS A 518 -16.03 35.12 7.65
N THR A 519 -16.28 33.85 7.94
CA THR A 519 -16.53 33.39 9.31
C THR A 519 -15.22 33.19 10.08
N CYS A 520 -15.17 33.67 11.32
CA CYS A 520 -13.99 33.71 12.20
C CYS A 520 -14.40 33.42 13.65
N PHE A 521 -13.42 33.39 14.55
CA PHE A 521 -13.64 33.38 16.00
C PHE A 521 -13.37 34.75 16.61
N LEU A 522 -14.16 35.14 17.61
CA LEU A 522 -13.89 36.26 18.49
C LEU A 522 -13.27 35.75 19.80
N LYS A 523 -12.11 36.28 20.19
CA LYS A 523 -11.39 35.88 21.42
C LYS A 523 -11.66 36.80 22.60
N GLN A 524 -11.36 36.32 23.81
CA GLN A 524 -11.54 37.03 25.08
C GLN A 524 -10.84 38.41 25.13
N ASP A 525 -9.72 38.59 24.41
CA ASP A 525 -8.97 39.85 24.35
C ASP A 525 -9.47 40.81 23.25
N GLY A 526 -10.58 40.46 22.60
CA GLY A 526 -11.16 41.22 21.49
C GLY A 526 -10.58 40.90 20.13
N THR A 527 -9.51 40.09 20.02
CA THR A 527 -8.96 39.73 18.72
C THR A 527 -9.92 38.84 17.94
N ILE A 528 -10.04 39.13 16.64
CA ILE A 528 -10.71 38.25 15.70
C ILE A 528 -9.65 37.37 15.06
N SER A 529 -9.79 36.05 15.18
CA SER A 529 -8.86 35.06 14.64
C SER A 529 -9.51 34.21 13.57
N ASP A 530 -8.73 33.77 12.58
CA ASP A 530 -9.21 32.84 11.58
C ASP A 530 -9.49 31.45 12.21
N ILE A 531 -10.34 30.64 11.56
CA ILE A 531 -10.86 29.38 12.11
C ILE A 531 -9.79 28.30 12.30
N ASN A 532 -8.63 28.47 11.65
CA ASN A 532 -7.45 27.63 11.79
C ASN A 532 -6.58 28.01 13.00
N GLY A 533 -6.99 29.00 13.81
CA GLY A 533 -6.35 29.36 15.07
C GLY A 533 -5.30 30.47 14.99
N PHE A 534 -4.99 30.99 13.79
CA PHE A 534 -4.08 32.13 13.64
C PHE A 534 -4.76 33.45 14.03
N ASN A 535 -4.01 34.36 14.66
CA ASN A 535 -4.53 35.66 15.12
C ASN A 535 -4.83 36.63 13.97
N ASP A 536 -4.24 36.42 12.79
CA ASP A 536 -4.48 37.25 11.61
C ASP A 536 -5.49 36.58 10.68
N ILE A 537 -6.42 37.38 10.15
CA ILE A 537 -7.50 36.90 9.28
C ILE A 537 -7.00 36.89 7.84
N ASN A 538 -7.03 35.72 7.21
CA ASN A 538 -6.57 35.57 5.84
C ASN A 538 -7.70 35.84 4.83
N LEU A 539 -7.72 37.05 4.28
CA LEU A 539 -8.74 37.48 3.32
C LEU A 539 -8.55 36.91 1.91
N ASN A 540 -7.40 36.30 1.61
CA ASN A 540 -7.17 35.68 0.31
C ASN A 540 -8.15 34.51 0.06
N SER A 541 -8.56 33.80 1.12
CA SER A 541 -9.56 32.72 1.06
C SER A 541 -10.97 33.18 0.65
N VAL A 542 -11.22 34.49 0.65
CA VAL A 542 -12.54 35.08 0.37
C VAL A 542 -12.74 35.36 -1.13
N GLY A 543 -11.66 35.36 -1.93
CA GLY A 543 -11.74 35.64 -3.38
C GLY A 543 -12.12 37.09 -3.70
N MET A 544 -11.74 38.03 -2.83
CA MET A 544 -11.98 39.46 -3.01
C MET A 544 -11.03 40.03 -4.08
N PRO A 545 -11.52 40.67 -5.16
CA PRO A 545 -10.66 41.36 -6.12
C PRO A 545 -9.97 42.57 -5.47
N ARG A 546 -8.91 43.09 -6.09
CA ARG A 546 -8.30 44.35 -5.65
C ARG A 546 -9.32 45.50 -5.73
N GLY A 547 -9.52 46.22 -4.65
CA GLY A 547 -10.48 47.32 -4.59
C GLY A 547 -10.58 47.96 -3.21
N ASN A 548 -11.48 48.93 -3.08
CA ASN A 548 -11.86 49.52 -1.79
C ASN A 548 -13.10 48.80 -1.25
N TYR A 549 -13.09 48.49 0.03
CA TYR A 549 -14.17 47.79 0.72
C TYR A 549 -14.58 48.57 1.95
N TYR A 550 -15.86 48.43 2.31
CA TYR A 550 -16.48 48.95 3.52
C TYR A 550 -16.74 47.82 4.51
#